data_AF-B1VND2-F1
#
_entry.id   AF-B1VND2-F1
#
_cell.length_a   1.000
_cell.length_b   1.000
_cell.length_c   1.000
_cell.angle_alpha   90.00
_cell.angle_beta   90.00
_cell.angle_gamma   90.00
#
_symmetry.space_group_name_H-M   'P 1'
#
loop_
_entity.id
_entity.type
_entity.pdbx_description
1 polymer ?
#
loop_
_entity_poly.entity_id
_entity_poly.type
_entity_poly.pdbx_seq_one_letter_code
_entity_poly.pdbx_strand_id
1 'polypeptide(L)'
;MVRRSLTDAEARWVLEVVQSGRMTQTEAAAALGGTLSRINQLVNGRTYKHLHGTAGVRVTDGGERYGITETPERRKFREASFWDRVDHSAGVNACWPFKGVKGNKYGHTAAGQAMTGSASAHVVAFTLASGLQQALPGSTLLRHLCDFKPCCNPAHLLPGTKSENNRDTWVARREGRTGAKKVAEPVTPPQGGWSISTGDLVELDREARVSEFWARIDRRGGDDACWPWTAKTRNHFGYGQLRWEGVQAALTHRIAYALSQGVTYKELGPAVIRHTCPESTYRNNCNNPRHLRAGSQAENIADKAFHGTNARGERHPMGRRFPDALIREMRIRFWSVPPERRPTITALAKEAGTSVTVMSRWLRGEQRNDAGGPIAAMPGDFPRG
;
A
#
# COMPACT_ATOMS: atom_id res chain seq x y z
N MET A 1 -29.21 -11.77 -33.36
CA MET A 1 -28.46 -10.67 -34.03
C MET A 1 -28.03 -9.68 -32.95
N VAL A 2 -26.73 -9.55 -32.66
CA VAL A 2 -26.27 -8.70 -31.54
C VAL A 2 -26.41 -7.23 -31.94
N ARG A 3 -27.22 -6.47 -31.19
CA ARG A 3 -27.54 -5.08 -31.49
C ARG A 3 -26.29 -4.21 -31.29
N ARG A 4 -25.86 -3.52 -32.36
CA ARG A 4 -24.56 -2.82 -32.40
C ARG A 4 -24.56 -1.45 -31.73
N SER A 5 -25.71 -0.82 -31.52
CA SER A 5 -25.84 0.51 -30.92
C SER A 5 -27.10 0.65 -30.07
N LEU A 6 -26.99 1.44 -29.00
CA LEU A 6 -28.12 1.86 -28.17
C LEU A 6 -28.63 3.20 -28.68
N THR A 7 -29.94 3.43 -28.57
CA THR A 7 -30.53 4.76 -28.72
C THR A 7 -30.23 5.62 -27.48
N ASP A 8 -30.39 6.94 -27.59
CA ASP A 8 -30.22 7.84 -26.44
C ASP A 8 -31.21 7.54 -25.30
N ALA A 9 -32.42 7.10 -25.62
CA ALA A 9 -33.41 6.69 -24.62
C ALA A 9 -32.96 5.42 -23.88
N GLU A 10 -32.47 4.42 -24.60
CA GLU A 10 -31.92 3.19 -24.01
C GLU A 10 -30.66 3.48 -23.18
N ALA A 11 -29.78 4.35 -23.67
CA ALA A 11 -28.59 4.76 -22.95
C ALA A 11 -28.93 5.52 -21.65
N ARG A 12 -29.93 6.42 -21.68
CA ARG A 12 -30.43 7.09 -20.45
C ARG A 12 -31.03 6.08 -19.47
N TRP A 13 -31.86 5.16 -19.96
CA TRP A 13 -32.47 4.12 -19.14
C TRP A 13 -31.40 3.26 -18.44
N VAL A 14 -30.35 2.82 -19.16
CA VAL A 14 -29.22 2.07 -18.58
C VAL A 14 -28.53 2.87 -17.48
N LEU A 15 -28.24 4.15 -17.72
CA LEU A 15 -27.60 4.99 -16.71
C LEU A 15 -28.47 5.10 -15.46
N GLU A 16 -29.77 5.30 -15.62
CA GLU A 16 -30.73 5.42 -14.53
C GLU A 16 -30.85 4.15 -13.68
N VAL A 17 -31.05 2.98 -14.29
CA VAL A 17 -31.28 1.72 -13.56
C VAL A 17 -30.00 1.18 -12.90
N VAL A 18 -28.84 1.41 -13.52
CA VAL A 18 -27.54 0.98 -12.97
C VAL A 18 -27.06 1.91 -11.87
N GLN A 19 -27.18 3.24 -12.03
CA GLN A 19 -26.77 4.20 -11.00
C GLN A 19 -27.65 4.14 -9.75
N SER A 20 -28.95 3.87 -9.92
CA SER A 20 -29.86 3.68 -8.80
C SER A 20 -29.73 2.31 -8.11
N GLY A 21 -28.81 1.44 -8.58
CA GLY A 21 -28.64 0.08 -8.06
C GLY A 21 -29.82 -0.86 -8.30
N ARG A 22 -30.78 -0.51 -9.16
CA ARG A 22 -31.94 -1.35 -9.48
C ARG A 22 -31.56 -2.55 -10.34
N MET A 23 -30.49 -2.43 -11.12
CA MET A 23 -29.96 -3.50 -11.96
C MET A 23 -28.43 -3.46 -11.98
N THR A 24 -27.81 -4.63 -12.11
CA THR A 24 -26.40 -4.76 -12.45
C THR A 24 -26.17 -4.47 -13.94
N GLN A 25 -24.92 -4.16 -14.30
CA GLN A 25 -24.52 -3.95 -15.70
C GLN A 25 -24.76 -5.20 -16.57
N THR A 26 -24.69 -6.39 -15.98
CA THR A 26 -24.96 -7.66 -16.66
C THR A 26 -26.46 -7.84 -16.95
N GLU A 27 -27.32 -7.53 -15.99
CA GLU A 27 -28.78 -7.58 -16.17
C GLU A 27 -29.25 -6.54 -17.19
N ALA A 28 -28.70 -5.32 -17.16
CA ALA A 28 -28.99 -4.29 -18.14
C ALA A 28 -28.54 -4.68 -19.57
N ALA A 29 -27.41 -5.40 -19.69
CA ALA A 29 -26.95 -5.92 -20.98
C ALA A 29 -27.91 -6.99 -21.53
N ALA A 30 -28.38 -7.90 -20.68
CA ALA A 30 -29.33 -8.94 -21.05
C ALA A 30 -30.69 -8.35 -21.49
N ALA A 31 -31.21 -7.38 -20.73
CA ALA A 31 -32.49 -6.73 -21.02
C ALA A 31 -32.55 -6.03 -22.39
N LEU A 32 -31.42 -5.50 -22.87
CA LEU A 32 -31.33 -4.78 -24.14
C LEU A 32 -30.80 -5.64 -25.31
N GLY A 33 -30.51 -6.91 -25.07
CA GLY A 33 -29.84 -7.78 -26.06
C GLY A 33 -28.46 -7.26 -26.48
N GLY A 34 -27.78 -6.53 -25.57
CA GLY A 34 -26.48 -5.90 -25.78
C GLY A 34 -25.32 -6.68 -25.15
N THR A 35 -24.09 -6.21 -25.34
CA THR A 35 -22.91 -6.79 -24.68
C THR A 35 -22.58 -6.07 -23.39
N LEU A 36 -22.11 -6.81 -22.37
CA LEU A 36 -21.64 -6.25 -21.10
C LEU A 36 -20.56 -5.19 -21.31
N SER A 37 -19.63 -5.43 -22.25
CA SER A 37 -18.57 -4.47 -22.60
C SER A 37 -19.14 -3.11 -23.03
N ARG A 38 -20.25 -3.10 -23.78
CA ARG A 38 -20.87 -1.87 -24.26
C ARG A 38 -21.59 -1.12 -23.13
N ILE A 39 -22.31 -1.83 -22.26
CA ILE A 39 -22.91 -1.26 -21.06
C ILE A 39 -21.81 -0.68 -20.15
N ASN A 40 -20.69 -1.37 -19.99
CA ASN A 40 -19.54 -0.86 -19.23
C ASN A 40 -18.94 0.40 -19.84
N GLN A 41 -18.82 0.50 -21.17
CA GLN A 41 -18.32 1.71 -21.82
C GLN A 41 -19.26 2.90 -21.65
N LEU A 42 -20.57 2.67 -21.72
CA LEU A 42 -21.61 3.69 -21.46
C LEU A 42 -21.56 4.14 -20.00
N VAL A 43 -21.69 3.23 -19.03
CA VAL A 43 -21.71 3.58 -17.60
C VAL A 43 -20.45 4.32 -17.16
N ASN A 44 -19.28 3.98 -17.73
CA ASN A 44 -18.02 4.67 -17.46
C ASN A 44 -17.80 5.97 -18.26
N GLY A 45 -18.81 6.48 -18.97
CA GLY A 45 -18.74 7.75 -19.71
C GLY A 45 -17.77 7.76 -20.89
N ARG A 46 -17.38 6.59 -21.40
CA ARG A 46 -16.50 6.49 -22.58
C ARG A 46 -17.26 6.72 -23.89
N THR A 47 -18.55 6.37 -23.91
CA THR A 47 -19.48 6.54 -25.04
C THR A 47 -20.69 7.37 -24.59
N TYR A 48 -21.45 7.92 -25.54
CA TYR A 48 -22.64 8.77 -25.27
C TYR A 48 -22.38 9.91 -24.28
N LYS A 49 -21.22 10.59 -24.42
CA LYS A 49 -20.72 11.63 -23.51
C LYS A 49 -21.71 12.77 -23.27
N HIS A 50 -22.56 13.07 -24.23
CA HIS A 50 -23.61 14.09 -24.14
C HIS A 50 -24.71 13.76 -23.13
N LEU A 51 -24.84 12.49 -22.72
CA LEU A 51 -25.81 12.03 -21.72
C LEU A 51 -25.28 12.09 -20.29
N HIS A 52 -23.97 12.27 -20.09
CA HIS A 52 -23.34 12.28 -18.76
C HIS A 52 -23.29 13.68 -18.12
N GLY A 53 -24.06 14.65 -18.64
CA GLY A 53 -23.80 16.08 -18.39
C GLY A 53 -22.41 16.46 -18.90
N THR A 54 -21.94 17.68 -18.66
CA THR A 54 -20.49 18.00 -18.75
C THR A 54 -19.76 16.88 -18.03
N ALA A 55 -19.05 16.04 -18.79
CA ALA A 55 -18.41 14.81 -18.31
C ALA A 55 -17.87 15.11 -16.92
N GLY A 56 -18.49 14.46 -15.92
CA GLY A 56 -18.37 14.86 -14.53
C GLY A 56 -16.95 15.33 -14.27
N VAL A 57 -16.81 16.58 -13.84
CA VAL A 57 -15.53 17.09 -13.35
C VAL A 57 -14.99 15.96 -12.51
N ARG A 58 -13.91 15.33 -12.96
CA ARG A 58 -13.19 14.41 -12.11
C ARG A 58 -12.62 15.36 -11.08
N VAL A 59 -13.38 15.59 -10.02
CA VAL A 59 -12.89 16.21 -8.82
C VAL A 59 -11.82 15.22 -8.39
N THR A 60 -10.59 15.47 -8.82
CA THR A 60 -9.45 14.87 -8.17
C THR A 60 -9.48 15.54 -6.81
N ASP A 61 -10.16 14.87 -5.89
CA ASP A 61 -10.33 15.12 -4.46
C ASP A 61 -9.00 15.18 -3.69
N GLY A 62 -7.92 15.62 -4.34
CA GLY A 62 -6.57 15.37 -3.88
C GLY A 62 -6.16 13.89 -4.03
N GLY A 63 -6.97 13.01 -4.61
CA GLY A 63 -6.59 11.63 -4.85
C GLY A 63 -6.73 10.75 -3.61
N GLU A 64 -7.95 10.37 -3.27
CA GLU A 64 -8.15 9.20 -2.43
C GLU A 64 -7.54 7.96 -3.11
N ARG A 65 -6.36 7.55 -2.66
CA ARG A 65 -5.69 6.34 -3.13
C ARG A 65 -5.59 5.36 -1.98
N TYR A 66 -6.26 4.22 -2.12
CA TYR A 66 -6.38 3.20 -1.06
C TYR A 66 -7.14 3.70 0.20
N GLY A 67 -8.11 4.60 0.02
CA GLY A 67 -9.01 5.08 1.09
C GLY A 67 -8.38 6.11 2.04
N ILE A 68 -7.38 6.87 1.56
CA ILE A 68 -6.68 7.90 2.34
C ILE A 68 -6.54 9.14 1.47
N THR A 69 -6.94 10.29 2.02
CA THR A 69 -6.73 11.61 1.43
C THR A 69 -5.22 11.90 1.33
N GLU A 70 -4.76 12.34 0.15
CA GLU A 70 -3.37 12.75 -0.03
C GLU A 70 -2.99 13.85 0.97
N THR A 71 -1.84 13.70 1.62
CA THR A 71 -1.33 14.70 2.56
C THR A 71 -0.64 15.84 1.81
N PRO A 72 -0.58 17.06 2.38
CA PRO A 72 0.14 18.19 1.77
C PRO A 72 1.61 17.87 1.44
N GLU A 73 2.29 17.11 2.30
CA GLU A 73 3.68 16.70 2.09
C GLU A 73 3.79 15.73 0.90
N ARG A 74 2.85 14.79 0.76
CA ARG A 74 2.81 13.91 -0.41
C ARG A 74 2.51 14.69 -1.69
N ARG A 75 1.58 15.65 -1.64
CA ARG A 75 1.28 16.55 -2.75
C ARG A 75 2.56 17.27 -3.21
N LYS A 76 3.26 17.92 -2.26
CA LYS A 76 4.52 18.65 -2.49
C LYS A 76 5.60 17.76 -3.11
N PHE A 77 5.84 16.57 -2.55
CA PHE A 77 6.80 15.61 -3.11
C PHE A 77 6.48 15.25 -4.56
N ARG A 78 5.21 15.00 -4.90
CA ARG A 78 4.82 14.63 -6.26
C ARG A 78 4.97 15.79 -7.25
N GLU A 79 4.72 17.02 -6.82
CA GLU A 79 4.99 18.22 -7.64
C GLU A 79 6.47 18.41 -7.89
N ALA A 80 7.29 18.36 -6.84
CA ALA A 80 8.75 18.47 -6.97
C ALA A 80 9.30 17.35 -7.88
N SER A 81 8.82 16.12 -7.72
CA SER A 81 9.15 14.98 -8.59
C SER A 81 8.73 15.17 -10.05
N PHE A 82 7.69 15.98 -10.30
CA PHE A 82 7.29 16.35 -11.65
C PHE A 82 8.26 17.39 -12.23
N TRP A 83 8.53 18.46 -11.49
CA TRP A 83 9.41 19.55 -11.92
C TRP A 83 10.87 19.11 -12.08
N ASP A 84 11.34 18.12 -11.30
CA ASP A 84 12.65 17.49 -11.51
C ASP A 84 12.78 16.85 -12.91
N ARG A 85 11.67 16.41 -13.50
CA ARG A 85 11.62 15.86 -14.87
C ARG A 85 11.45 16.93 -15.94
N VAL A 86 11.36 18.20 -15.57
CA VAL A 86 11.26 19.33 -16.49
C VAL A 86 12.56 20.12 -16.41
N ASP A 87 13.32 20.14 -17.51
CA ASP A 87 14.51 20.99 -17.58
C ASP A 87 14.10 22.44 -17.80
N HIS A 88 14.14 23.24 -16.73
CA HIS A 88 13.80 24.67 -16.73
C HIS A 88 15.03 25.57 -16.54
N SER A 89 16.24 25.02 -16.72
CA SER A 89 17.51 25.73 -16.51
C SER A 89 17.78 26.86 -17.50
N ALA A 90 17.17 26.79 -18.70
CA ALA A 90 17.40 27.75 -19.79
C ALA A 90 16.64 29.09 -19.64
N GLY A 91 15.92 29.30 -18.53
CA GLY A 91 15.22 30.55 -18.21
C GLY A 91 13.78 30.63 -18.74
N VAL A 92 13.08 31.70 -18.34
CA VAL A 92 11.62 31.87 -18.52
C VAL A 92 11.17 31.99 -19.97
N ASN A 93 12.04 32.47 -20.86
CA ASN A 93 11.70 32.61 -22.29
C ASN A 93 12.08 31.38 -23.12
N ALA A 94 12.76 30.39 -22.54
CA ALA A 94 13.21 29.20 -23.24
C ALA A 94 12.20 28.05 -23.09
N CYS A 95 12.19 27.12 -24.05
CA CYS A 95 11.45 25.87 -23.87
C CYS A 95 11.98 25.13 -22.65
N TRP A 96 11.08 24.48 -21.90
CA TRP A 96 11.44 23.59 -20.80
C TRP A 96 11.15 22.13 -21.17
N PRO A 97 12.12 21.37 -21.72
CA PRO A 97 11.87 20.02 -22.20
C PRO A 97 11.51 19.06 -21.06
N PHE A 98 10.46 18.26 -21.28
CA PHE A 98 10.17 17.10 -20.43
C PHE A 98 11.15 15.97 -20.71
N LYS A 99 11.86 15.52 -19.67
CA LYS A 99 12.88 14.46 -19.71
C LYS A 99 12.30 13.04 -19.66
N GLY A 100 11.01 12.88 -19.33
CA GLY A 100 10.35 11.58 -19.20
C GLY A 100 9.82 10.97 -20.51
N VAL A 101 8.87 10.03 -20.37
CA VAL A 101 8.22 9.32 -21.49
C VAL A 101 7.47 10.31 -22.38
N LYS A 102 7.49 10.06 -23.70
CA LYS A 102 6.81 10.89 -24.70
C LYS A 102 5.77 10.09 -25.46
N GLY A 103 4.54 10.58 -25.55
CA GLY A 103 3.46 10.05 -26.38
C GLY A 103 3.09 11.06 -27.47
N ASN A 104 3.07 10.65 -28.75
CA ASN A 104 2.86 11.56 -29.88
C ASN A 104 3.77 12.83 -29.84
N LYS A 105 5.04 12.63 -29.41
CA LYS A 105 6.07 13.67 -29.17
C LYS A 105 5.79 14.64 -28.01
N TYR A 106 4.65 14.54 -27.32
CA TYR A 106 4.38 15.28 -26.08
C TYR A 106 4.92 14.52 -24.87
N GLY A 107 5.39 15.22 -23.85
CA GLY A 107 5.71 14.59 -22.57
C GLY A 107 4.48 13.97 -21.92
N HIS A 108 4.64 12.84 -21.25
CA HIS A 108 3.55 12.11 -20.61
C HIS A 108 3.97 11.57 -19.24
N THR A 109 3.10 11.74 -18.24
CA THR A 109 3.30 11.28 -16.87
C THR A 109 1.98 10.76 -16.27
N ALA A 110 1.93 9.46 -15.96
CA ALA A 110 0.75 8.87 -15.32
C ALA A 110 0.46 9.48 -13.93
N ALA A 111 1.50 9.94 -13.23
CA ALA A 111 1.34 10.63 -11.95
C ALA A 111 0.51 11.91 -12.08
N GLY A 112 0.55 12.57 -13.25
CA GLY A 112 -0.26 13.75 -13.57
C GLY A 112 -1.76 13.48 -13.46
N GLN A 113 -2.22 12.31 -13.93
CA GLN A 113 -3.64 11.97 -13.97
C GLN A 113 -4.33 12.07 -12.61
N ALA A 114 -3.60 11.69 -11.55
CA ALA A 114 -4.10 11.74 -10.19
C ALA A 114 -3.85 13.10 -9.49
N MET A 115 -2.92 13.92 -9.99
CA MET A 115 -2.63 15.26 -9.43
C MET A 115 -3.51 16.36 -10.03
N THR A 116 -3.77 16.28 -11.33
CA THR A 116 -4.38 17.37 -12.11
C THR A 116 -5.51 16.90 -13.02
N GLY A 117 -5.81 15.60 -13.05
CA GLY A 117 -6.79 15.05 -13.98
C GLY A 117 -6.27 14.84 -15.42
N SER A 118 -4.99 15.13 -15.70
CA SER A 118 -4.38 14.92 -17.02
C SER A 118 -3.01 14.23 -16.94
N ALA A 119 -2.73 13.31 -17.84
CA ALA A 119 -1.41 12.67 -17.96
C ALA A 119 -0.46 13.40 -18.93
N SER A 120 -0.92 14.42 -19.65
CA SER A 120 -0.09 15.21 -20.56
C SER A 120 0.83 16.15 -19.78
N ALA A 121 2.15 16.04 -19.95
CA ALA A 121 3.11 16.74 -19.11
C ALA A 121 2.99 18.27 -19.20
N HIS A 122 2.74 18.85 -20.38
CA HIS A 122 2.55 20.29 -20.51
C HIS A 122 1.28 20.78 -19.80
N VAL A 123 0.22 19.96 -19.80
CA VAL A 123 -1.02 20.27 -19.07
C VAL A 123 -0.77 20.22 -17.56
N VAL A 124 -0.08 19.18 -17.10
CA VAL A 124 0.33 19.06 -15.68
C VAL A 124 1.16 20.28 -15.27
N ALA A 125 2.16 20.66 -16.07
CA ALA A 125 3.01 21.81 -15.79
C ALA A 125 2.22 23.12 -15.68
N PHE A 126 1.35 23.41 -16.65
CA PHE A 126 0.53 24.61 -16.62
C PHE A 126 -0.42 24.62 -15.43
N THR A 127 -1.11 23.51 -15.15
CA THR A 127 -2.01 23.39 -14.00
C THR A 127 -1.30 23.67 -12.69
N LEU A 128 -0.17 23.00 -12.43
CA LEU A 128 0.60 23.18 -11.20
C LEU A 128 1.17 24.60 -11.09
N ALA A 129 1.80 25.09 -12.16
CA ALA A 129 2.40 26.42 -12.17
C ALA A 129 1.37 27.56 -11.99
N SER A 130 0.16 27.36 -12.47
CA SER A 130 -0.94 28.32 -12.32
C SER A 130 -1.63 28.25 -10.96
N GLY A 131 -1.22 27.32 -10.08
CA GLY A 131 -1.88 27.08 -8.79
C GLY A 131 -3.28 26.48 -8.91
N LEU A 132 -3.61 25.86 -10.04
CA LEU A 132 -4.90 25.24 -10.28
C LEU A 132 -4.96 23.84 -9.66
N GLN A 133 -6.08 23.51 -9.03
CA GLN A 133 -6.29 22.18 -8.44
C GLN A 133 -6.52 21.08 -9.50
N GLN A 134 -6.98 21.46 -10.69
CA GLN A 134 -7.27 20.53 -11.78
C GLN A 134 -6.98 21.17 -13.14
N ALA A 135 -6.79 20.34 -14.15
CA ALA A 135 -6.65 20.77 -15.52
C ALA A 135 -7.89 21.55 -15.97
N LEU A 136 -7.65 22.49 -16.90
CA LEU A 136 -8.72 23.22 -17.56
C LEU A 136 -9.72 22.23 -18.20
N PRO A 137 -11.00 22.62 -18.35
CA PRO A 137 -12.03 21.77 -18.94
C PRO A 137 -11.61 21.22 -20.31
N GLY A 138 -12.08 20.03 -20.68
CA GLY A 138 -11.68 19.38 -21.93
C GLY A 138 -12.04 20.13 -23.22
N SER A 139 -12.88 21.16 -23.14
CA SER A 139 -13.18 22.10 -24.23
C SER A 139 -12.05 23.12 -24.48
N THR A 140 -11.16 23.32 -23.50
CA THR A 140 -10.02 24.24 -23.56
C THR A 140 -8.73 23.46 -23.79
N LEU A 141 -8.01 23.79 -24.86
CA LEU A 141 -6.71 23.22 -25.17
C LEU A 141 -5.60 24.18 -24.72
N LEU A 142 -4.49 23.64 -24.25
CA LEU A 142 -3.26 24.41 -24.05
C LEU A 142 -2.44 24.38 -25.34
N ARG A 143 -2.30 25.56 -25.95
CA ARG A 143 -1.62 25.78 -27.22
C ARG A 143 -0.17 26.15 -26.94
N HIS A 144 0.77 25.58 -27.70
CA HIS A 144 2.17 25.94 -27.58
C HIS A 144 2.49 27.20 -28.40
N LEU A 145 2.93 28.27 -27.74
CA LEU A 145 3.54 29.43 -28.42
C LEU A 145 4.89 29.06 -29.07
N CYS A 146 5.54 28.03 -28.53
CA CYS A 146 6.85 27.57 -28.97
C CYS A 146 6.81 26.46 -30.05
N ASP A 147 5.65 25.85 -30.34
CA ASP A 147 5.48 24.64 -31.18
C ASP A 147 6.40 23.45 -30.87
N PHE A 148 7.07 23.48 -29.72
CA PHE A 148 7.92 22.41 -29.24
C PHE A 148 7.12 21.51 -28.30
N LYS A 149 6.58 20.41 -28.84
CA LYS A 149 5.68 19.49 -28.11
C LYS A 149 6.21 18.96 -26.75
N PRO A 150 7.53 18.74 -26.55
CA PRO A 150 8.05 18.36 -25.24
C PRO A 150 8.10 19.49 -24.21
N CYS A 151 7.84 20.75 -24.59
CA CYS A 151 7.92 21.90 -23.70
C CYS A 151 6.88 21.80 -22.56
N CYS A 152 7.30 22.13 -21.36
CA CYS A 152 6.46 22.23 -20.16
C CYS A 152 6.52 23.64 -19.54
N ASN A 153 7.06 24.63 -20.26
CA ASN A 153 7.12 26.00 -19.76
C ASN A 153 5.69 26.58 -19.74
N PRO A 154 5.12 26.94 -18.57
CA PRO A 154 3.79 27.50 -18.47
C PRO A 154 3.64 28.83 -19.22
N ALA A 155 4.71 29.62 -19.31
CA ALA A 155 4.75 30.87 -20.07
C ALA A 155 4.71 30.63 -21.59
N HIS A 156 4.89 29.40 -22.06
CA HIS A 156 4.79 29.02 -23.47
C HIS A 156 3.45 28.33 -23.80
N LEU A 157 2.50 28.31 -22.88
CA LEU A 157 1.23 27.61 -22.99
C LEU A 157 0.07 28.60 -22.86
N LEU A 158 -0.71 28.72 -23.93
CA LEU A 158 -1.86 29.62 -23.99
C LEU A 158 -3.17 28.81 -24.02
N PRO A 159 -4.09 28.99 -23.06
CA PRO A 159 -5.42 28.41 -23.15
C PRO A 159 -6.16 28.92 -24.40
N GLY A 160 -6.83 28.01 -25.11
CA GLY A 160 -7.60 28.38 -26.29
C GLY A 160 -8.50 27.26 -26.79
N THR A 161 -9.09 27.49 -27.95
CA THR A 161 -10.03 26.58 -28.60
C THR A 161 -9.31 25.62 -29.57
N LYS A 162 -10.03 24.57 -29.99
CA LYS A 162 -9.54 23.64 -31.00
C LYS A 162 -9.27 24.31 -32.35
N SER A 163 -10.09 25.27 -32.76
CA SER A 163 -9.92 25.98 -34.04
C SER A 163 -8.65 26.82 -34.03
N GLU A 164 -8.34 27.49 -32.91
CA GLU A 164 -7.10 28.24 -32.76
C GLU A 164 -5.86 27.33 -32.73
N ASN A 165 -5.90 26.21 -32.00
CA ASN A 165 -4.81 25.23 -32.01
C ASN A 165 -4.51 24.68 -33.42
N ASN A 166 -5.56 24.46 -34.22
CA ASN A 166 -5.41 24.03 -35.62
C ASN A 166 -4.78 25.12 -36.49
N ARG A 167 -5.15 26.39 -36.25
CA ARG A 167 -4.54 27.56 -36.91
C ARG A 167 -3.04 27.64 -36.59
N ASP A 168 -2.66 27.53 -35.32
CA ASP A 168 -1.25 27.55 -34.91
C ASP A 168 -0.45 26.45 -35.59
N THR A 169 -1.02 25.23 -35.62
CA THR A 169 -0.39 24.07 -36.28
C THR A 169 -0.20 24.32 -37.78
N TRP A 170 -1.18 24.95 -38.45
CA TRP A 170 -1.10 25.28 -39.87
C TRP A 170 0.00 26.33 -40.13
N VAL A 171 0.04 27.40 -39.34
CA VAL A 171 1.10 28.43 -39.44
C VAL A 171 2.47 27.82 -39.19
N ALA A 172 2.63 27.03 -38.11
CA ALA A 172 3.89 26.36 -37.76
C ALA A 172 4.42 25.48 -38.89
N ARG A 173 3.52 24.71 -39.54
CA ARG A 173 3.90 23.86 -40.68
C ARG A 173 4.32 24.68 -41.89
N ARG A 174 3.59 25.74 -42.21
CA ARG A 174 3.89 26.62 -43.36
C ARG A 174 5.25 27.29 -43.22
N GLU A 175 5.60 27.67 -42.00
CA GLU A 175 6.87 28.34 -41.66
C GLU A 175 8.01 27.35 -41.35
N GLY A 176 7.76 26.03 -41.41
CA GLY A 176 8.78 25.02 -41.10
C GLY A 176 9.29 25.06 -39.66
N ARG A 177 8.48 25.56 -38.71
CA ARG A 177 8.90 25.72 -37.30
C ARG A 177 9.11 24.35 -36.65
N THR A 178 10.36 24.05 -36.28
CA THR A 178 10.76 22.81 -35.61
C THR A 178 11.71 23.08 -34.44
N GLY A 179 11.82 22.14 -33.50
CA GLY A 179 12.78 22.21 -32.38
C GLY A 179 12.36 23.13 -31.23
N ALA A 180 13.22 23.20 -30.21
CA ALA A 180 13.06 24.08 -29.07
C ALA A 180 13.39 25.52 -29.46
N LYS A 181 12.59 26.49 -28.99
CA LYS A 181 12.77 27.91 -29.32
C LYS A 181 12.43 28.83 -28.16
N LYS A 182 12.96 30.05 -28.22
CA LYS A 182 12.55 31.12 -27.32
C LYS A 182 11.23 31.74 -27.80
N VAL A 183 10.36 32.11 -26.86
CA VAL A 183 9.12 32.85 -27.17
C VAL A 183 9.38 34.33 -26.87
N ALA A 184 9.12 35.20 -27.84
CA ALA A 184 9.35 36.63 -27.70
C ALA A 184 8.35 37.29 -26.73
N GLU A 185 7.08 36.85 -26.79
CA GLU A 185 5.98 37.34 -25.96
C GLU A 185 5.40 36.16 -25.16
N PRO A 186 6.04 35.77 -24.05
CA PRO A 186 5.53 34.70 -23.20
C PRO A 186 4.25 35.12 -22.48
N VAL A 187 3.42 34.16 -22.08
CA VAL A 187 2.25 34.39 -21.26
C VAL A 187 2.68 34.94 -19.89
N THR A 188 2.07 36.06 -19.50
CA THR A 188 2.31 36.69 -18.19
C THR A 188 1.93 35.74 -17.06
N PRO A 189 2.78 35.57 -16.03
CA PRO A 189 2.44 34.75 -14.88
C PRO A 189 1.22 35.29 -14.13
N PRO A 190 0.51 34.44 -13.37
CA PRO A 190 -0.54 34.88 -12.45
C PRO A 190 0.04 35.74 -11.32
N GLN A 191 -0.85 36.37 -10.54
CA GLN A 191 -0.45 37.11 -9.34
C GLN A 191 0.31 36.17 -8.38
N GLY A 192 1.54 36.53 -8.03
CA GLY A 192 2.44 35.69 -7.23
C GLY A 192 3.45 34.86 -8.04
N GLY A 193 3.40 34.92 -9.37
CA GLY A 193 4.35 34.20 -10.23
C GLY A 193 3.93 32.76 -10.55
N TRP A 194 4.76 32.05 -11.32
CA TRP A 194 4.56 30.62 -11.57
C TRP A 194 4.96 29.79 -10.35
N SER A 195 4.05 28.92 -9.88
CA SER A 195 4.29 28.00 -8.76
C SER A 195 5.11 26.79 -9.19
N ILE A 196 6.43 26.83 -8.96
CA ILE A 196 7.35 25.73 -9.29
C ILE A 196 7.85 25.10 -7.99
N SER A 197 7.30 23.95 -7.62
CA SER A 197 7.74 23.20 -6.44
C SER A 197 9.09 22.53 -6.72
N THR A 198 10.09 22.82 -5.89
CA THR A 198 11.45 22.24 -5.94
C THR A 198 11.91 21.83 -4.55
N GLY A 199 12.97 21.04 -4.45
CA GLY A 199 13.57 20.62 -3.19
C GLY A 199 14.32 19.29 -3.32
N ASP A 200 14.95 18.86 -2.22
CA ASP A 200 15.57 17.54 -2.14
C ASP A 200 14.49 16.46 -2.16
N LEU A 201 14.45 15.65 -3.22
CA LEU A 201 13.44 14.61 -3.40
C LEU A 201 13.53 13.48 -2.36
N VAL A 202 14.71 13.26 -1.77
CA VAL A 202 14.90 12.24 -0.72
C VAL A 202 14.22 12.70 0.56
N GLU A 203 14.49 13.93 0.98
CA GLU A 203 13.86 14.52 2.17
C GLU A 203 12.34 14.68 1.98
N LEU A 204 11.90 15.16 0.81
CA LEU A 204 10.47 15.30 0.52
C LEU A 204 9.73 13.94 0.48
N ASP A 205 10.34 12.87 -0.05
CA ASP A 205 9.71 11.53 0.03
C ASP A 205 9.62 11.04 1.48
N ARG A 206 10.65 11.33 2.29
CA ARG A 206 10.64 10.98 3.72
C ARG A 206 9.52 11.71 4.45
N GLU A 207 9.41 13.03 4.31
CA GLU A 207 8.33 13.84 4.88
C GLU A 207 6.96 13.34 4.45
N ALA A 208 6.77 13.08 3.15
CA ALA A 208 5.53 12.54 2.61
C ALA A 208 5.15 11.19 3.25
N ARG A 209 6.11 10.28 3.40
CA ARG A 209 5.87 8.97 4.03
C ARG A 209 5.53 9.11 5.51
N VAL A 210 6.22 9.98 6.24
CA VAL A 210 5.96 10.24 7.66
C VAL A 210 4.55 10.81 7.86
N SER A 211 4.18 11.80 7.06
CA SER A 211 2.84 12.39 7.09
C SER A 211 1.75 11.34 6.80
N GLU A 212 1.92 10.56 5.74
CA GLU A 212 1.00 9.48 5.38
C GLU A 212 0.95 8.33 6.41
N PHE A 213 2.03 8.09 7.14
CA PHE A 213 2.07 7.11 8.24
C PHE A 213 1.19 7.58 9.39
N TRP A 214 1.37 8.84 9.83
CA TRP A 214 0.56 9.40 10.92
C TRP A 214 -0.90 9.59 10.54
N ALA A 215 -1.21 9.82 9.26
CA ALA A 215 -2.59 9.87 8.75
C ALA A 215 -3.34 8.51 8.86
N ARG A 216 -2.61 7.39 8.98
CA ARG A 216 -3.17 6.03 9.14
C ARG A 216 -3.28 5.58 10.60
N ILE A 217 -3.04 6.48 11.55
CA ILE A 217 -3.06 6.20 12.97
C ILE A 217 -4.12 7.07 13.63
N ASP A 218 -5.08 6.44 14.30
CA ASP A 218 -6.07 7.18 15.07
C ASP A 218 -5.46 7.68 16.38
N ARG A 219 -5.24 8.99 16.47
CA ARG A 219 -4.66 9.65 17.66
C ARG A 219 -5.69 10.41 18.48
N ARG A 220 -6.99 10.28 18.16
CA ARG A 220 -8.08 11.09 18.77
C ARG A 220 -8.29 10.80 20.25
N GLY A 221 -7.82 9.66 20.74
CA GLY A 221 -7.93 9.29 22.16
C GLY A 221 -6.99 10.06 23.11
N GLY A 222 -6.10 10.91 22.59
CA GLY A 222 -5.12 11.66 23.39
C GLY A 222 -3.80 10.90 23.63
N ASP A 223 -2.89 11.53 24.36
CA ASP A 223 -1.49 11.09 24.46
C ASP A 223 -1.28 9.81 25.29
N ASP A 224 -2.18 9.50 26.22
CA ASP A 224 -2.10 8.29 27.04
C ASP A 224 -2.99 7.15 26.52
N ALA A 225 -3.72 7.37 25.41
CA ALA A 225 -4.53 6.34 24.78
C ALA A 225 -3.72 5.48 23.81
N CYS A 226 -4.21 4.26 23.53
CA CYS A 226 -3.69 3.49 22.41
C CYS A 226 -4.00 4.20 21.09
N TRP A 227 -3.03 4.24 20.18
CA TRP A 227 -3.21 4.81 18.85
C TRP A 227 -3.31 3.70 17.81
N PRO A 228 -4.53 3.21 17.49
CA PRO A 228 -4.69 2.06 16.61
C PRO A 228 -4.33 2.40 15.16
N TRP A 229 -3.71 1.44 14.48
CA TRP A 229 -3.57 1.47 13.02
C TRP A 229 -4.92 1.27 12.35
N THR A 230 -5.26 2.10 11.38
CA THR A 230 -6.59 2.09 10.74
C THR A 230 -6.63 1.33 9.41
N ALA A 231 -5.48 1.03 8.83
CA ALA A 231 -5.41 0.28 7.57
C ALA A 231 -5.50 -1.24 7.78
N LYS A 232 -5.97 -1.97 6.76
CA LYS A 232 -6.10 -3.43 6.81
C LYS A 232 -4.76 -4.11 7.12
N THR A 233 -4.74 -4.89 8.19
CA THR A 233 -3.61 -5.75 8.57
C THR A 233 -3.74 -7.13 7.96
N ARG A 234 -2.65 -7.67 7.41
CA ARG A 234 -2.62 -9.01 6.79
C ARG A 234 -1.91 -10.07 7.65
N ASN A 235 -1.36 -9.71 8.81
CA ASN A 235 -0.72 -10.69 9.68
C ASN A 235 -1.68 -11.26 10.73
N HIS A 236 -1.42 -12.49 11.13
CA HIS A 236 -2.19 -13.21 12.16
C HIS A 236 -2.01 -12.67 13.58
N PHE A 237 -1.08 -11.72 13.79
CA PHE A 237 -0.74 -11.18 15.11
C PHE A 237 -1.47 -9.86 15.42
N GLY A 238 -2.18 -9.27 14.45
CA GLY A 238 -2.90 -8.02 14.59
C GLY A 238 -2.06 -6.75 14.46
N TYR A 239 -0.77 -6.85 14.09
CA TYR A 239 0.11 -5.68 13.93
C TYR A 239 -0.13 -4.95 12.60
N GLY A 240 -0.10 -3.63 12.60
CA GLY A 240 0.04 -2.81 11.38
C GLY A 240 1.29 -3.18 10.56
N GLN A 241 1.15 -3.18 9.23
CA GLN A 241 2.27 -3.34 8.29
C GLN A 241 2.22 -2.31 7.17
N LEU A 242 3.37 -1.74 6.83
CA LEU A 242 3.54 -0.77 5.75
C LEU A 242 4.88 -1.00 5.04
N ARG A 243 4.96 -0.63 3.76
CA ARG A 243 6.25 -0.52 3.07
C ARG A 243 6.98 0.75 3.54
N TRP A 244 8.16 0.59 4.14
CA TRP A 244 8.91 1.68 4.77
C TRP A 244 10.40 1.53 4.52
N GLU A 245 11.09 2.59 4.07
CA GLU A 245 12.57 2.61 3.88
C GLU A 245 13.13 1.35 3.19
N GLY A 246 12.51 0.93 2.08
CA GLY A 246 12.93 -0.27 1.33
C GLY A 246 12.45 -1.61 1.90
N VAL A 247 11.96 -1.64 3.14
CA VAL A 247 11.36 -2.82 3.78
C VAL A 247 9.92 -2.98 3.30
N GLN A 248 9.58 -4.14 2.74
CA GLN A 248 8.25 -4.38 2.14
C GLN A 248 7.12 -4.49 3.18
N ALA A 249 7.42 -5.05 4.36
CA ALA A 249 6.45 -5.33 5.41
C ALA A 249 6.98 -4.89 6.79
N ALA A 250 7.32 -3.60 6.91
CA ALA A 250 7.75 -3.03 8.18
C ALA A 250 6.58 -2.96 9.17
N LEU A 251 6.80 -3.42 10.40
CA LEU A 251 5.81 -3.32 11.48
C LEU A 251 5.61 -1.85 11.89
N THR A 252 4.36 -1.40 11.92
CA THR A 252 4.03 0.03 12.11
C THR A 252 4.41 0.55 13.49
N HIS A 253 4.29 -0.26 14.54
CA HIS A 253 4.72 0.16 15.88
C HIS A 253 6.24 0.40 15.94
N ARG A 254 7.03 -0.39 15.21
CA ARG A 254 8.48 -0.16 15.10
C ARG A 254 8.78 1.14 14.36
N ILE A 255 8.00 1.47 13.32
CA ILE A 255 8.11 2.76 12.62
C ILE A 255 7.83 3.91 13.59
N ALA A 256 6.74 3.84 14.36
CA ALA A 256 6.40 4.87 15.34
C ALA A 256 7.52 5.06 16.39
N TYR A 257 8.12 3.96 16.86
CA TYR A 257 9.26 4.03 17.77
C TYR A 257 10.50 4.65 17.11
N ALA A 258 10.87 4.22 15.89
CA ALA A 258 12.01 4.82 15.16
C ALA A 258 11.84 6.34 15.02
N LEU A 259 10.65 6.78 14.58
CA LEU A 259 10.33 8.18 14.40
C LEU A 259 10.40 8.97 15.71
N SER A 260 9.95 8.41 16.84
CA SER A 260 10.01 9.09 18.14
C SER A 260 11.43 9.20 18.70
N GLN A 261 12.33 8.30 18.31
CA GLN A 261 13.74 8.34 18.69
C GLN A 261 14.59 9.16 17.71
N GLY A 262 14.02 9.65 16.61
CA GLY A 262 14.77 10.38 15.58
C GLY A 262 15.73 9.49 14.77
N VAL A 263 15.51 8.17 14.75
CA VAL A 263 16.35 7.21 14.00
C VAL A 263 15.58 6.63 12.81
N THR A 264 16.31 6.06 11.87
CA THR A 264 15.74 5.30 10.74
C THR A 264 15.26 3.92 11.20
N TYR A 265 14.38 3.32 10.42
CA TYR A 265 13.90 1.97 10.68
C TYR A 265 15.03 0.94 10.63
N LYS A 266 16.01 1.17 9.75
CA LYS A 266 17.19 0.31 9.60
C LYS A 266 18.10 0.36 10.83
N GLU A 267 18.27 1.54 11.42
CA GLU A 267 19.09 1.72 12.64
C GLU A 267 18.54 0.99 13.86
N LEU A 268 17.23 0.68 13.91
CA LEU A 268 16.69 -0.17 14.97
C LEU A 268 17.26 -1.60 14.97
N GLY A 269 17.75 -2.07 13.83
CA GLY A 269 18.35 -3.41 13.70
C GLY A 269 17.49 -4.53 14.31
N PRO A 270 18.08 -5.45 15.10
CA PRO A 270 17.38 -6.60 15.68
C PRO A 270 16.59 -6.27 16.95
N ALA A 271 16.60 -5.01 17.43
CA ALA A 271 15.93 -4.62 18.67
C ALA A 271 14.44 -5.02 18.64
N VAL A 272 13.92 -5.59 19.72
CA VAL A 272 12.50 -5.91 19.82
C VAL A 272 11.78 -4.70 20.41
N ILE A 273 10.77 -4.18 19.71
CA ILE A 273 9.95 -3.10 20.24
C ILE A 273 8.71 -3.72 20.86
N ARG A 274 8.56 -3.56 22.18
CA ARG A 274 7.48 -4.14 22.97
C ARG A 274 6.42 -3.09 23.28
N HIS A 275 5.16 -3.54 23.32
CA HIS A 275 4.04 -2.73 23.78
C HIS A 275 3.93 -2.75 25.30
N THR A 276 3.90 -1.58 25.92
CA THR A 276 3.62 -1.37 27.35
C THR A 276 2.20 -0.85 27.59
N CYS A 277 1.29 -1.11 26.65
CA CYS A 277 -0.09 -0.65 26.75
C CYS A 277 -0.76 -1.26 28.00
N PRO A 278 -1.67 -0.54 28.68
CA PRO A 278 -2.60 -1.16 29.61
C PRO A 278 -3.46 -2.22 28.88
N GLU A 279 -4.10 -3.12 29.61
CA GLU A 279 -5.02 -4.10 29.01
C GLU A 279 -6.09 -3.39 28.19
N SER A 280 -6.05 -3.61 26.88
CA SER A 280 -6.81 -2.86 25.88
C SER A 280 -6.94 -3.68 24.61
N THR A 281 -8.09 -3.57 23.96
CA THR A 281 -8.40 -4.18 22.64
C THR A 281 -7.35 -3.84 21.58
N TYR A 282 -6.66 -2.70 21.71
CA TYR A 282 -5.69 -2.22 20.72
C TYR A 282 -4.23 -2.53 21.04
N ARG A 283 -3.92 -3.31 22.09
CA ARG A 283 -2.54 -3.59 22.52
C ARG A 283 -1.62 -4.03 21.37
N ASN A 284 -2.07 -4.98 20.54
CA ASN A 284 -1.28 -5.49 19.41
C ASN A 284 -1.38 -4.62 18.15
N ASN A 285 -2.19 -3.56 18.17
CA ASN A 285 -2.38 -2.65 17.04
C ASN A 285 -1.99 -1.20 17.35
N CYS A 286 -1.40 -0.95 18.54
CA CYS A 286 -1.06 0.37 19.03
C CYS A 286 0.25 0.88 18.41
N ASN A 287 0.27 2.16 18.06
CA ASN A 287 1.42 2.87 17.48
C ASN A 287 1.79 4.12 18.28
N ASN A 288 1.28 4.26 19.51
CA ASN A 288 1.63 5.37 20.38
C ASN A 288 3.05 5.17 20.93
N PRO A 289 4.03 6.04 20.62
CA PRO A 289 5.39 5.91 21.14
C PRO A 289 5.50 5.87 22.66
N ARG A 290 4.58 6.51 23.40
CA ARG A 290 4.55 6.45 24.88
C ARG A 290 4.30 5.02 25.38
N HIS A 291 3.67 4.18 24.57
CA HIS A 291 3.38 2.78 24.87
C HIS A 291 4.37 1.80 24.24
N LEU A 292 5.53 2.27 23.75
CA LEU A 292 6.53 1.43 23.09
C LEU A 292 7.87 1.52 23.82
N ARG A 293 8.52 0.38 24.03
CA ARG A 293 9.87 0.31 24.63
C ARG A 293 10.75 -0.66 23.86
N ALA A 294 12.02 -0.33 23.69
CA ALA A 294 13.00 -1.29 23.21
C ALA A 294 13.24 -2.36 24.28
N GLY A 295 13.41 -3.60 23.83
CA GLY A 295 13.81 -4.74 24.64
C GLY A 295 14.75 -5.64 23.86
N SER A 296 15.41 -6.54 24.58
CA SER A 296 16.25 -7.58 24.00
C SER A 296 15.41 -8.77 23.51
N GLN A 297 15.97 -9.53 22.56
CA GLN A 297 15.38 -10.83 22.18
C GLN A 297 15.25 -11.78 23.38
N ALA A 298 16.19 -11.71 24.34
CA ALA A 298 16.15 -12.51 25.56
C ALA A 298 14.93 -12.16 26.43
N GLU A 299 14.63 -10.87 26.59
CA GLU A 299 13.44 -10.39 27.31
C GLU A 299 12.14 -10.76 26.58
N ASN A 300 12.10 -10.69 25.25
CA ASN A 300 10.94 -11.11 24.46
C ASN A 300 10.67 -12.63 24.57
N ILE A 301 11.73 -13.44 24.67
CA ILE A 301 11.61 -14.88 24.91
C ILE A 301 11.15 -15.15 26.35
N ALA A 302 11.63 -14.39 27.33
CA ALA A 302 11.20 -14.48 28.73
C ALA A 302 9.72 -14.08 28.91
N ASP A 303 9.26 -13.00 28.26
CA ASP A 303 7.85 -12.58 28.27
C ASP A 303 6.94 -13.66 27.67
N LYS A 304 7.36 -14.31 26.56
CA LYS A 304 6.62 -15.44 25.96
C LYS A 304 6.57 -16.66 26.89
N ALA A 305 7.61 -16.90 27.68
CA ALA A 305 7.64 -17.97 28.67
C ALA A 305 6.72 -17.65 29.87
N PHE A 306 6.71 -16.40 30.33
CA PHE A 306 5.86 -15.92 31.41
C PHE A 306 4.36 -15.95 31.06
N HIS A 307 3.99 -15.49 29.86
CA HIS A 307 2.59 -15.47 29.41
C HIS A 307 2.08 -16.81 28.88
N GLY A 308 2.90 -17.88 28.88
CA GLY A 308 2.46 -19.25 28.55
C GLY A 308 1.94 -19.45 27.12
N THR A 309 2.27 -18.56 26.18
CA THR A 309 1.76 -18.56 24.80
C THR A 309 2.46 -19.56 23.87
N ASN A 310 3.48 -20.27 24.36
CA ASN A 310 4.09 -21.36 23.64
C ASN A 310 3.13 -22.56 23.58
N ALA A 311 2.75 -22.97 22.37
CA ALA A 311 2.02 -24.21 22.15
C ALA A 311 2.87 -25.38 22.68
N ARG A 312 2.44 -25.98 23.80
CA ARG A 312 3.03 -27.16 24.44
C ARG A 312 1.97 -28.26 24.58
N GLY A 313 2.41 -29.51 24.68
CA GLY A 313 1.51 -30.66 24.70
C GLY A 313 0.61 -30.68 23.47
N GLU A 314 -0.65 -31.05 23.64
CA GLU A 314 -1.65 -31.20 22.57
C GLU A 314 -2.04 -29.86 21.89
N ARG A 315 -1.59 -28.71 22.41
CA ARG A 315 -1.71 -27.41 21.73
C ARG A 315 -0.75 -27.27 20.54
N HIS A 316 0.31 -28.08 20.49
CA HIS A 316 1.26 -28.13 19.38
C HIS A 316 0.91 -29.29 18.41
N PRO A 317 1.05 -29.14 17.08
CA PRO A 317 0.72 -30.21 16.12
C PRO A 317 1.41 -31.56 16.41
N MET A 318 2.70 -31.52 16.78
CA MET A 318 3.44 -32.73 17.20
C MET A 318 2.98 -33.30 18.55
N GLY A 319 2.35 -32.50 19.41
CA GLY A 319 1.77 -33.00 20.66
C GLY A 319 0.39 -33.60 20.46
N ARG A 320 -0.37 -33.20 19.43
CA ARG A 320 -1.59 -33.93 19.00
C ARG A 320 -1.27 -35.30 18.43
N ARG A 321 -0.13 -35.43 17.75
CA ARG A 321 0.37 -36.72 17.24
C ARG A 321 0.68 -37.72 18.37
N PHE A 322 1.08 -37.22 19.54
CA PHE A 322 1.38 -38.03 20.71
C PHE A 322 0.65 -37.45 21.94
N PRO A 323 -0.64 -37.79 22.14
CA PRO A 323 -1.46 -37.27 23.22
C PRO A 323 -0.87 -37.52 24.62
N ASP A 324 -1.23 -36.70 25.60
CA ASP A 324 -0.74 -36.84 26.97
C ASP A 324 -1.18 -38.18 27.59
N ALA A 325 -2.36 -38.68 27.20
CA ALA A 325 -2.86 -39.99 27.61
C ALA A 325 -1.95 -41.14 27.15
N LEU A 326 -1.48 -41.11 25.89
CA LEU A 326 -0.57 -42.12 25.34
C LEU A 326 0.75 -42.13 26.11
N ILE A 327 1.32 -40.95 26.37
CA ILE A 327 2.61 -40.84 27.08
C ILE A 327 2.47 -41.33 28.53
N ARG A 328 1.36 -41.00 29.19
CA ARG A 328 1.04 -41.48 30.54
C ARG A 328 0.91 -43.00 30.58
N GLU A 329 0.25 -43.58 29.60
CA GLU A 329 0.11 -45.04 29.48
C GLU A 329 1.47 -45.72 29.34
N MET A 330 2.35 -45.20 28.46
CA MET A 330 3.70 -45.74 28.28
C MET A 330 4.52 -45.66 29.56
N ARG A 331 4.40 -44.57 30.32
CA ARG A 331 5.03 -44.41 31.64
C ARG A 331 4.53 -45.43 32.65
N ILE A 332 3.21 -45.59 32.78
CA ILE A 332 2.60 -46.58 33.69
C ILE A 332 3.06 -47.98 33.33
N ARG A 333 3.00 -48.36 32.05
CA ARG A 333 3.39 -49.70 31.59
C ARG A 333 4.87 -50.01 31.79
N PHE A 334 5.73 -49.00 31.76
CA PHE A 334 7.16 -49.20 31.98
C PHE A 334 7.54 -49.21 33.47
N TRP A 335 7.01 -48.27 34.26
CA TRP A 335 7.45 -48.08 35.65
C TRP A 335 6.61 -48.83 36.69
N SER A 336 5.36 -49.17 36.38
CA SER A 336 4.48 -49.89 37.33
C SER A 336 4.68 -51.41 37.32
N VAL A 337 5.69 -51.92 36.60
CA VAL A 337 6.04 -53.35 36.56
C VAL A 337 7.48 -53.58 37.04
N PRO A 338 7.77 -54.71 37.72
CA PRO A 338 9.12 -55.06 38.17
C PRO A 338 10.12 -55.13 37.00
N PRO A 339 11.41 -54.82 37.20
CA PRO A 339 12.43 -54.77 36.15
C PRO A 339 12.46 -55.99 35.22
N GLU A 340 12.37 -57.19 35.79
CA GLU A 340 12.35 -58.49 35.10
C GLU A 340 11.13 -58.70 34.18
N ARG A 341 10.06 -57.89 34.33
CA ARG A 341 8.86 -57.94 33.50
C ARG A 341 8.63 -56.65 32.72
N ARG A 342 9.61 -55.73 32.68
CA ARG A 342 9.46 -54.47 31.96
C ARG A 342 9.44 -54.69 30.45
N PRO A 343 8.50 -54.06 29.73
CA PRO A 343 8.58 -54.00 28.28
C PRO A 343 9.85 -53.25 27.87
N THR A 344 10.50 -53.68 26.79
CA THR A 344 11.68 -52.97 26.28
C THR A 344 11.27 -51.60 25.75
N ILE A 345 12.18 -50.63 25.85
CA ILE A 345 11.94 -49.27 25.30
C ILE A 345 11.66 -49.35 23.79
N THR A 346 12.31 -50.27 23.08
CA THR A 346 12.10 -50.53 21.66
C THR A 346 10.68 -51.02 21.35
N ALA A 347 10.13 -51.92 22.18
CA ALA A 347 8.76 -52.39 22.03
C ALA A 347 7.75 -51.24 22.25
N LEU A 348 7.93 -50.46 23.33
CA LEU A 348 7.06 -49.31 23.61
C LEU A 348 7.15 -48.23 22.53
N ALA A 349 8.34 -47.96 22.00
CA ALA A 349 8.55 -46.98 20.94
C ALA A 349 7.82 -47.40 19.64
N LYS A 350 7.91 -48.68 19.27
CA LYS A 350 7.21 -49.24 18.10
C LYS A 350 5.69 -49.13 18.27
N GLU A 351 5.17 -49.46 19.44
CA GLU A 351 3.74 -49.40 19.75
C GLU A 351 3.21 -47.96 19.75
N ALA A 352 3.95 -47.02 20.34
CA ALA A 352 3.59 -45.61 20.36
C ALA A 352 3.89 -44.86 19.04
N GLY A 353 4.42 -45.56 18.01
CA GLY A 353 4.75 -44.96 16.71
C GLY A 353 5.83 -43.87 16.78
N THR A 354 6.81 -44.03 17.68
CA THR A 354 7.88 -43.06 17.95
C THR A 354 9.27 -43.71 17.93
N SER A 355 10.33 -42.90 18.06
CA SER A 355 11.70 -43.43 18.16
C SER A 355 12.05 -43.84 19.59
N VAL A 356 12.99 -44.78 19.72
CA VAL A 356 13.55 -45.21 21.01
C VAL A 356 14.08 -44.03 21.83
N THR A 357 14.74 -43.07 21.17
CA THR A 357 15.25 -41.85 21.80
C THR A 357 14.14 -40.98 22.38
N VAL A 358 13.04 -40.81 21.64
CA VAL A 358 11.89 -40.03 22.11
C VAL A 358 11.18 -40.75 23.26
N MET A 359 10.98 -42.07 23.15
CA MET A 359 10.39 -42.88 24.22
C MET A 359 11.23 -42.81 25.50
N SER A 360 12.55 -42.94 25.40
CA SER A 360 13.46 -42.81 26.54
C SER A 360 13.36 -41.44 27.23
N ARG A 361 13.22 -40.35 26.47
CA ARG A 361 13.02 -38.99 27.02
C ARG A 361 11.67 -38.83 27.72
N TRP A 362 10.62 -39.46 27.20
CA TRP A 362 9.31 -39.48 27.86
C TRP A 362 9.33 -40.23 29.19
N LEU A 363 9.94 -41.42 29.23
CA LEU A 363 10.01 -42.26 30.43
C LEU A 363 10.84 -41.62 31.55
N ARG A 364 11.86 -40.82 31.20
CA ARG A 364 12.73 -40.08 32.16
C ARG A 364 12.16 -38.74 32.62
N GLY A 365 11.09 -38.24 32.01
CA GLY A 365 10.58 -36.90 32.32
C GLY A 365 11.52 -35.77 31.85
N GLU A 366 12.25 -35.99 30.75
CA GLU A 366 13.04 -34.94 30.09
C GLU A 366 12.20 -34.16 29.07
N GLN A 367 11.09 -34.74 28.63
CA GLN A 367 10.10 -34.11 27.77
C GLN A 367 8.70 -34.51 28.21
N ARG A 368 7.72 -33.62 27.97
CA ARG A 368 6.29 -33.87 28.23
C ARG A 368 6.01 -34.21 29.70
N ASN A 369 6.53 -33.40 30.62
CA ASN A 369 6.38 -33.60 32.07
C ASN A 369 4.92 -33.40 32.51
N ASP A 370 4.22 -32.54 31.79
CA ASP A 370 2.79 -32.27 31.87
C ASP A 370 1.90 -33.50 31.57
N ALA A 371 2.41 -34.51 30.85
CA ALA A 371 1.63 -35.71 30.54
C ALA A 371 1.32 -36.60 31.77
N GLY A 372 1.99 -36.41 32.92
CA GLY A 372 1.78 -37.18 34.15
C GLY A 372 2.25 -38.65 34.06
N GLY A 373 1.91 -39.44 35.07
CA GLY A 373 2.40 -40.83 35.23
C GLY A 373 3.79 -40.92 35.88
N PRO A 374 4.21 -42.14 36.28
CA PRO A 374 5.49 -42.35 36.95
C PRO A 374 6.67 -42.05 36.03
N ILE A 375 7.71 -41.42 36.59
CA ILE A 375 8.99 -41.12 35.90
C ILE A 375 10.13 -41.43 36.86
N ALA A 376 11.27 -41.86 36.32
CA ALA A 376 12.50 -42.03 37.08
C ALA A 376 13.72 -41.80 36.19
N ALA A 377 14.81 -41.33 36.79
CA ALA A 377 16.13 -41.39 36.17
C ALA A 377 16.53 -42.87 36.06
N MET A 378 16.85 -43.35 34.85
CA MET A 378 17.21 -44.76 34.66
C MET A 378 18.53 -45.08 35.38
N PRO A 379 18.66 -46.22 36.08
CA PRO A 379 19.94 -46.69 36.63
C PRO A 379 20.99 -46.85 35.52
N GLY A 380 22.26 -46.62 35.85
CA GLY A 380 23.38 -46.46 34.92
C GLY A 380 23.75 -47.66 34.04
N ASP A 381 23.15 -48.84 34.24
CA ASP A 381 23.47 -50.05 33.48
C ASP A 381 22.26 -50.51 32.66
N PHE A 382 22.16 -50.01 31.42
CA PHE A 382 21.35 -50.62 30.38
C PHE A 382 22.19 -50.73 29.11
N PRO A 383 22.31 -51.93 28.50
CA PRO A 383 23.11 -52.11 27.30
C PRO A 383 22.49 -51.29 26.16
N ARG A 384 23.31 -50.44 25.54
CA ARG A 384 22.95 -49.77 24.28
C ARG A 384 22.96 -50.82 23.18
N GLY A 385 21.79 -51.37 22.88
CA GLY A 385 21.52 -52.21 21.71
C GLY A 385 20.54 -51.50 20.80
#